data_AF-A0A7D8UIG4-F1
#
_entry.id   AF-A0A7D8UIG4-F1
#
_cell.length_a   1.000
_cell.length_b   1.000
_cell.length_c   1.000
_cell.angle_alpha   90.00
_cell.angle_beta   90.00
_cell.angle_gamma   90.00
#
_symmetry.space_group_name_H-M   'P 1'
#
loop_
_entity.id
_entity.type
_entity.pdbx_description
1 polymer ?
#
loop_
_entity_poly.entity_id
_entity_poly.type
_entity_poly.pdbx_seq_one_letter_code
_entity_poly.pdbx_strand_id
1 'polypeptide(L)'
;MMDPHDDVELSDLEDDAFIPSTSRAKSLKGKSPNRFLRWLPPRMRAFLENMSRIRLVIITVIVFILLLVFISYWNGRLKDVSIPKQSLALSKELARNLSNTAIPEYVLTYAPLVFLDSEDEFYPSDMAAHVSNAHPTMNFNPVKDAPEGLTLDNLNDLNDLGGDSIYLTSTTLLTNLPNYLHGQKPDKKTLQTENAVSCVIALANKEDGILDAFYIYFYTFNDGPRALGHQVGNHLGDWEHNMIRFKNGEPQAIWYSQHEYGAAFTYDAVNKIGKRPIGFSAKGSHANYAVSGAHDLHELDDEIPAHIVFDQTSQGPLWDPTLSAYYYTYSSTNNKFEPANDKTPVNYLYFEGQWGDQEYLDGVEGQEEFHGFHKWTSGPQGPIFKHLDRKDVCLPRDGGCIIKESL
;
A
#
# COMPACT_ATOMS: atom_id res chain seq x y z
N MET A 1 -70.82 17.74 -19.35
CA MET A 1 -70.32 18.91 -20.10
C MET A 1 -68.95 18.52 -20.62
N MET A 2 -68.85 18.39 -21.94
CA MET A 2 -67.65 18.32 -22.80
C MET A 2 -66.48 17.41 -22.36
N ASP A 3 -66.54 16.17 -22.85
CA ASP A 3 -65.45 15.50 -23.60
C ASP A 3 -65.31 16.17 -24.99
N PRO A 4 -64.24 16.04 -25.79
CA PRO A 4 -63.82 14.74 -26.34
C PRO A 4 -62.28 14.52 -26.55
N HIS A 5 -61.82 13.29 -26.29
CA HIS A 5 -61.18 12.35 -27.25
C HIS A 5 -59.97 12.82 -28.12
N ASP A 6 -59.01 12.01 -28.56
CA ASP A 6 -58.85 10.56 -28.69
C ASP A 6 -57.36 10.28 -28.99
N ASP A 7 -56.92 9.07 -28.67
CA ASP A 7 -55.71 8.45 -29.25
C ASP A 7 -55.87 8.28 -30.78
N VAL A 8 -54.78 8.11 -31.54
CA VAL A 8 -54.61 7.13 -32.64
C VAL A 8 -53.30 7.37 -33.43
N GLU A 9 -52.51 6.30 -33.43
CA GLU A 9 -51.60 5.68 -34.41
C GLU A 9 -50.78 6.44 -35.48
N LEU A 10 -49.55 5.93 -35.56
CA LEU A 10 -48.66 5.85 -36.72
C LEU A 10 -49.35 5.27 -37.96
N SER A 11 -49.12 5.88 -39.12
CA SER A 11 -48.51 5.25 -40.32
C SER A 11 -48.88 5.98 -41.61
N ASP A 12 -48.00 5.82 -42.59
CA ASP A 12 -48.21 6.06 -44.02
C ASP A 12 -48.19 7.51 -44.50
N LEU A 13 -47.08 7.90 -45.12
CA LEU A 13 -47.00 7.82 -46.59
C LEU A 13 -45.60 8.23 -47.08
N GLU A 14 -44.92 7.22 -47.62
CA GLU A 14 -43.80 7.32 -48.53
C GLU A 14 -44.16 8.11 -49.81
N ASP A 15 -43.08 8.60 -50.44
CA ASP A 15 -42.88 8.73 -51.88
C ASP A 15 -43.78 9.64 -52.74
N ASP A 16 -43.13 10.68 -53.30
CA ASP A 16 -42.94 10.86 -54.75
C ASP A 16 -42.50 12.33 -55.01
N ALA A 17 -41.27 12.59 -55.47
CA ALA A 17 -40.82 12.51 -56.86
C ALA A 17 -41.40 13.60 -57.79
N PHE A 18 -40.52 14.55 -58.17
CA PHE A 18 -40.50 15.38 -59.40
C PHE A 18 -41.73 16.27 -59.71
N ILE A 19 -41.61 17.60 -59.83
CA ILE A 19 -41.16 18.39 -61.02
C ILE A 19 -40.98 19.89 -60.62
N PRO A 20 -40.19 20.71 -61.35
CA PRO A 20 -39.50 21.90 -60.83
C PRO A 20 -40.14 23.26 -61.23
N SER A 21 -39.80 24.33 -60.49
CA SER A 21 -39.89 25.70 -61.03
C SER A 21 -38.80 26.63 -60.49
N THR A 22 -37.84 26.94 -61.37
CA THR A 22 -37.24 28.26 -61.66
C THR A 22 -36.80 29.21 -60.52
N SER A 23 -35.47 29.32 -60.42
CA SER A 23 -34.67 30.56 -60.29
C SER A 23 -34.95 31.57 -59.17
N ARG A 24 -34.07 31.56 -58.16
CA ARG A 24 -33.36 32.79 -57.73
C ARG A 24 -32.09 32.45 -56.98
N ALA A 25 -30.94 32.80 -57.57
CA ALA A 25 -29.65 32.75 -56.91
C ALA A 25 -29.65 33.63 -55.66
N LYS A 26 -29.52 33.01 -54.48
CA LYS A 26 -29.16 33.72 -53.24
C LYS A 26 -27.66 33.59 -53.03
N SER A 27 -27.01 34.75 -53.15
CA SER A 27 -25.67 35.09 -52.69
C SER A 27 -25.23 34.33 -51.44
N LEU A 28 -24.06 33.67 -51.55
CA LEU A 28 -23.28 33.15 -50.43
C LEU A 28 -22.87 34.33 -49.52
N LYS A 29 -23.59 34.52 -48.41
CA LYS A 29 -23.10 35.34 -47.29
C LYS A 29 -21.98 34.58 -46.60
N GLY A 30 -20.78 35.17 -46.61
CA GLY A 30 -19.60 34.68 -45.93
C GLY A 30 -19.86 34.40 -44.45
N LYS A 31 -19.40 33.23 -43.99
CA LYS A 31 -19.35 32.90 -42.56
C LYS A 31 -18.36 33.85 -41.89
N SER A 32 -18.84 34.51 -40.82
CA SER A 32 -18.01 35.28 -39.90
C SER A 32 -16.89 34.40 -39.33
N PRO A 33 -15.62 34.84 -39.32
CA PRO A 33 -14.54 34.05 -38.76
C PRO A 33 -14.70 33.92 -37.25
N ASN A 34 -14.63 32.68 -36.77
CA ASN A 34 -14.80 32.35 -35.36
C ASN A 34 -13.71 33.06 -34.54
N ARG A 35 -14.11 34.02 -33.68
CA ARG A 35 -13.19 34.92 -32.95
C ARG A 35 -12.18 34.18 -32.07
N PHE A 36 -12.50 32.96 -31.65
CA PHE A 36 -11.67 32.11 -30.80
C PHE A 36 -10.38 31.58 -31.45
N LEU A 37 -10.26 31.55 -32.78
CA LEU A 37 -9.12 30.94 -33.49
C LEU A 37 -8.05 31.97 -33.91
N ARG A 38 -8.10 33.20 -33.39
CA ARG A 38 -7.27 34.32 -33.90
C ARG A 38 -5.79 34.22 -33.51
N TRP A 39 -5.45 33.47 -32.45
CA TRP A 39 -4.06 33.26 -32.03
C TRP A 39 -3.34 32.16 -32.81
N LEU A 40 -4.06 31.34 -33.59
CA LEU A 40 -3.47 30.18 -34.26
C LEU A 40 -2.82 30.56 -35.60
N PRO A 41 -1.73 29.88 -36.00
CA PRO A 41 -1.12 30.06 -37.31
C PRO A 41 -2.13 29.90 -38.46
N PRO A 42 -2.04 30.69 -39.56
CA PRO A 42 -3.03 30.70 -40.65
C PRO A 42 -3.33 29.31 -41.25
N ARG A 43 -2.32 28.44 -41.34
CA ARG A 43 -2.46 27.06 -41.84
C ARG A 43 -3.30 26.16 -40.92
N MET A 44 -3.13 26.28 -39.61
CA MET A 44 -3.93 25.52 -38.63
C MET A 44 -5.38 26.01 -38.59
N ARG A 45 -5.57 27.32 -38.73
CA ARG A 45 -6.91 27.93 -38.76
C ARG A 45 -7.74 27.45 -39.95
N ALA A 46 -7.17 27.49 -41.16
CA ALA A 46 -7.84 27.01 -42.37
C ALA A 46 -8.18 25.51 -42.28
N PHE A 47 -7.29 24.71 -41.68
CA PHE A 47 -7.52 23.28 -41.44
C PHE A 47 -8.69 23.02 -40.47
N LEU A 48 -8.75 23.77 -39.36
CA LEU A 48 -9.82 23.67 -38.36
C LEU A 48 -11.19 24.15 -38.89
N GLU A 49 -11.20 25.22 -39.70
CA GLU A 49 -12.43 25.77 -40.29
C GLU A 49 -13.02 24.86 -41.38
N ASN A 50 -12.21 24.05 -42.06
CA ASN A 50 -12.64 23.11 -43.11
C ASN A 50 -12.97 21.70 -42.58
N MET A 51 -12.83 21.46 -41.28
CA MET A 51 -13.10 20.16 -40.66
C MET A 51 -14.56 20.07 -40.22
N SER A 52 -15.23 18.95 -40.52
CA SER A 52 -16.55 18.68 -39.95
C SER A 52 -16.48 18.63 -38.42
N ARG A 53 -17.54 19.08 -37.73
CA ARG A 53 -17.62 19.03 -36.26
C ARG A 53 -17.37 17.61 -35.70
N ILE A 54 -17.81 16.57 -36.41
CA ILE A 54 -17.58 15.16 -36.05
C ILE A 54 -16.09 14.81 -36.08
N ARG A 55 -15.36 15.21 -37.14
CA ARG A 55 -13.90 15.00 -37.21
C ARG A 55 -13.14 15.76 -36.13
N LEU A 56 -13.58 16.97 -35.79
CA LEU A 56 -12.99 17.75 -34.70
C LEU A 56 -13.17 17.01 -33.36
N VAL A 57 -14.37 16.52 -33.06
CA VAL A 57 -14.66 15.74 -31.84
C VAL A 57 -13.81 14.47 -31.79
N ILE A 58 -13.74 13.71 -32.89
CA ILE A 58 -12.91 12.49 -32.96
C ILE A 58 -11.44 12.81 -32.69
N ILE A 59 -10.88 13.85 -33.31
CA ILE A 59 -9.49 14.25 -33.07
C ILE A 59 -9.28 14.68 -31.63
N THR A 60 -10.21 15.44 -31.04
CA THR A 60 -10.12 15.85 -29.63
C THR A 60 -10.11 14.65 -28.69
N VAL A 61 -10.98 13.66 -28.93
CA VAL A 61 -11.02 12.42 -28.14
C VAL A 61 -9.73 11.62 -28.31
N ILE A 62 -9.22 11.46 -29.54
CA ILE A 62 -7.96 10.75 -29.80
C ILE A 62 -6.79 11.46 -29.10
N VAL A 63 -6.68 12.78 -29.23
CA VAL A 63 -5.63 13.55 -28.56
C VAL A 63 -5.75 13.41 -27.05
N PHE A 64 -6.96 13.47 -26.49
CA PHE A 64 -7.19 13.27 -25.06
C PHE A 64 -6.75 11.88 -24.59
N ILE A 65 -7.12 10.82 -25.31
CA ILE A 65 -6.69 9.44 -25.01
C ILE A 65 -5.16 9.32 -25.10
N LEU A 66 -4.53 9.84 -26.15
CA LEU A 66 -3.08 9.82 -26.30
C LEU A 66 -2.38 10.59 -25.16
N LEU A 67 -2.98 11.68 -24.69
CA LEU A 67 -2.45 12.49 -23.59
C LEU A 67 -2.59 11.74 -22.25
N LEU A 68 -3.69 11.03 -22.03
CA LEU A 68 -3.87 10.13 -20.88
C LEU A 68 -2.86 8.98 -20.91
N VAL A 69 -2.68 8.32 -22.06
CA VAL A 69 -1.67 7.26 -22.24
C VAL A 69 -0.26 7.80 -22.00
N PHE A 70 0.05 9.00 -22.50
CA PHE A 70 1.34 9.64 -22.28
C PHE A 70 1.57 10.00 -20.80
N ILE A 71 0.57 10.56 -20.12
CA ILE A 71 0.64 10.87 -18.68
C ILE A 71 0.81 9.59 -17.88
N SER A 72 0.04 8.54 -18.18
CA SER A 72 0.15 7.23 -17.52
C SER A 72 1.54 6.62 -17.73
N TYR A 73 2.06 6.66 -18.96
CA TYR A 73 3.41 6.18 -19.27
C TYR A 73 4.50 6.97 -18.54
N TRP A 74 4.35 8.29 -18.44
CA TRP A 74 5.32 9.16 -17.79
C TRP A 74 5.29 9.03 -16.26
N ASN A 75 4.09 8.89 -15.68
CA ASN A 75 3.91 8.73 -14.24
C ASN A 75 4.31 7.33 -13.74
N GLY A 76 4.22 6.29 -14.58
CA GLY A 76 4.61 4.93 -14.23
C GLY A 76 6.11 4.65 -14.28
N ARG A 77 6.94 5.60 -14.76
CA ARG A 77 8.40 5.45 -14.71
C ARG A 77 8.93 5.82 -13.33
N LEU A 78 9.79 4.96 -12.82
CA LEU A 78 10.68 5.32 -11.73
C LEU A 78 11.49 6.55 -12.10
N LYS A 79 11.31 7.61 -11.33
CA LYS A 79 12.19 8.77 -11.32
C LYS A 79 13.55 8.32 -10.79
N ASP A 80 14.62 8.86 -11.36
CA ASP A 80 15.97 8.65 -10.86
C ASP A 80 16.08 9.20 -9.43
N VAL A 81 16.24 8.31 -8.47
CA VAL A 81 16.43 8.63 -7.06
C VAL A 81 17.73 8.00 -6.60
N SER A 82 18.49 8.72 -5.75
CA SER A 82 19.73 8.24 -5.16
C SER A 82 19.65 8.31 -3.65
N ILE A 83 20.35 7.38 -2.98
CA ILE A 83 20.45 7.38 -1.52
C ILE A 83 21.27 8.61 -1.09
N PRO A 84 20.74 9.48 -0.21
CA PRO A 84 21.49 10.64 0.25
C PRO A 84 22.79 10.26 0.97
N LYS A 85 23.80 11.14 0.89
CA LYS A 85 25.12 10.91 1.52
C LYS A 85 25.05 10.70 3.05
N GLN A 86 24.11 11.37 3.71
CA GLN A 86 23.95 11.26 5.16
C GLN A 86 23.39 9.89 5.54
N SER A 87 22.32 9.44 4.86
CA SER A 87 21.83 8.06 4.95
C SER A 87 22.94 7.02 4.71
N LEU A 88 23.72 7.16 3.64
CA LEU A 88 24.86 6.26 3.37
C LEU A 88 25.92 6.25 4.49
N ALA A 89 26.15 7.38 5.16
CA ALA A 89 27.09 7.44 6.28
C ALA A 89 26.53 6.71 7.51
N LEU A 90 25.22 6.86 7.78
CA LEU A 90 24.51 6.18 8.86
C LEU A 90 24.47 4.66 8.62
N SER A 91 24.16 4.20 7.41
CA SER A 91 24.19 2.75 7.09
C SER A 91 25.58 2.14 7.28
N LYS A 92 26.66 2.89 6.97
CA LYS A 92 28.05 2.45 7.23
C LYS A 92 28.41 2.41 8.71
N GLU A 93 27.84 3.31 9.51
CA GLU A 93 28.01 3.29 10.97
C GLU A 93 27.25 2.12 11.58
N LEU A 94 26.01 1.91 11.16
CA LEU A 94 25.19 0.77 11.54
C LEU A 94 25.90 -0.57 11.26
N ALA A 95 26.42 -0.75 10.04
CA ALA A 95 27.16 -1.97 9.68
C ALA A 95 28.38 -2.20 10.58
N ARG A 96 29.11 -1.13 10.97
CA ARG A 96 30.22 -1.21 11.94
C ARG A 96 29.73 -1.57 13.34
N ASN A 97 28.60 -1.03 13.78
CA ASN A 97 28.04 -1.33 15.10
C ASN A 97 27.54 -2.77 15.21
N LEU A 98 27.07 -3.35 14.11
CA LEU A 98 26.59 -4.73 14.05
C LEU A 98 27.66 -5.77 13.65
N SER A 99 28.89 -5.35 13.35
CA SER A 99 29.93 -6.24 12.79
C SER A 99 30.34 -7.40 13.70
N ASN A 100 30.12 -7.28 15.01
CA ASN A 100 30.44 -8.31 16.01
C ASN A 100 29.18 -9.05 16.50
N THR A 101 28.05 -8.89 15.80
CA THR A 101 26.79 -9.56 16.12
C THR A 101 26.54 -10.72 15.16
N ALA A 102 25.46 -11.47 15.37
CA ALA A 102 25.04 -12.52 14.45
C ALA A 102 24.40 -11.99 13.15
N ILE A 103 24.26 -10.67 12.98
CA ILE A 103 23.66 -10.02 11.80
C ILE A 103 24.72 -9.83 10.71
N PRO A 104 24.65 -10.56 9.58
CA PRO A 104 25.64 -10.42 8.51
C PRO A 104 25.51 -9.08 7.77
N GLU A 105 26.63 -8.50 7.36
CA GLU A 105 26.66 -7.20 6.64
C GLU A 105 25.86 -7.22 5.33
N TYR A 106 25.78 -8.36 4.64
CA TYR A 106 25.02 -8.49 3.39
C TYR A 106 23.51 -8.25 3.59
N VAL A 107 22.96 -8.57 4.77
CA VAL A 107 21.55 -8.30 5.10
C VAL A 107 21.26 -6.81 5.06
N LEU A 108 22.20 -5.98 5.52
CA LEU A 108 22.06 -4.52 5.45
C LEU A 108 22.35 -3.99 4.04
N THR A 109 23.30 -4.59 3.34
CA THR A 109 23.71 -4.19 1.99
C THR A 109 22.59 -4.36 0.96
N TYR A 110 21.82 -5.44 1.10
CA TYR A 110 20.75 -5.83 0.19
C TYR A 110 19.35 -5.52 0.74
N ALA A 111 19.24 -4.88 1.92
CA ALA A 111 17.96 -4.54 2.53
C ALA A 111 17.08 -3.70 1.59
N PRO A 112 15.74 -3.87 1.62
CA PRO A 112 14.83 -3.06 0.84
C PRO A 112 14.89 -1.59 1.25
N LEU A 113 14.63 -0.71 0.30
CA LEU A 113 14.20 0.67 0.52
C LEU A 113 12.72 0.76 0.18
N VAL A 114 11.98 1.58 0.90
CA VAL A 114 10.53 1.68 0.72
C VAL A 114 10.16 3.10 0.36
N PHE A 115 9.49 3.29 -0.77
CA PHE A 115 8.74 4.51 -1.02
C PHE A 115 7.40 4.41 -0.31
N LEU A 116 7.12 5.37 0.55
CA LEU A 116 5.77 5.60 1.05
C LEU A 116 4.98 6.35 -0.01
N ASP A 117 3.66 6.16 -0.06
CA ASP A 117 2.84 6.92 -0.98
C ASP A 117 2.95 8.44 -0.72
N SER A 118 2.93 9.23 -1.78
CA SER A 118 3.11 10.68 -1.69
C SER A 118 1.97 11.40 -0.99
N GLU A 119 0.79 10.79 -0.94
CA GLU A 119 -0.39 11.29 -0.24
C GLU A 119 -0.65 10.57 1.08
N ASP A 120 0.26 9.69 1.53
CA ASP A 120 0.10 9.03 2.81
C ASP A 120 0.32 10.00 3.98
N GLU A 121 -0.55 9.86 4.98
CA GLU A 121 -0.53 10.61 6.23
C GLU A 121 -0.16 9.72 7.43
N PHE A 122 -0.12 8.39 7.24
CA PHE A 122 0.19 7.42 8.28
C PHE A 122 1.55 6.77 8.00
N TYR A 123 2.57 7.23 8.73
CA TYR A 123 3.96 6.84 8.50
C TYR A 123 4.39 5.68 9.41
N PRO A 124 5.54 5.03 9.14
CA PRO A 124 6.08 3.99 10.02
C PRO A 124 6.22 4.52 11.45
N SER A 125 5.84 3.70 12.42
CA SER A 125 5.52 4.14 13.78
C SER A 125 6.42 3.48 14.82
N ASP A 126 6.64 4.17 15.94
CA ASP A 126 7.38 3.60 17.06
C ASP A 126 6.53 2.56 17.81
N MET A 127 7.04 1.33 17.91
CA MET A 127 6.34 0.22 18.56
C MET A 127 6.05 0.49 20.06
N ALA A 128 6.99 1.11 20.78
CA ALA A 128 6.79 1.39 22.20
C ALA A 128 5.77 2.52 22.42
N ALA A 129 5.79 3.54 21.56
CA ALA A 129 4.78 4.59 21.54
C ALA A 129 3.37 4.02 21.30
N HIS A 130 3.23 3.08 20.35
CA HIS A 130 1.94 2.39 20.13
C HIS A 130 1.46 1.68 21.40
N VAL A 131 2.30 0.85 22.02
CA VAL A 131 1.92 0.12 23.25
C VAL A 131 1.55 1.08 24.38
N SER A 132 2.27 2.20 24.53
CA SER A 132 1.95 3.20 25.56
C SER A 132 0.61 3.93 25.36
N ASN A 133 0.06 3.92 24.14
CA ASN A 133 -1.24 4.50 23.82
C ASN A 133 -2.36 3.45 23.79
N ALA A 134 -2.09 2.22 24.21
CA ALA A 134 -3.03 1.11 24.26
C ALA A 134 -3.20 0.55 25.67
N HIS A 135 -4.31 -0.17 25.88
CA HIS A 135 -4.58 -0.95 27.08
C HIS A 135 -5.20 -2.30 26.70
N PRO A 136 -4.95 -3.36 27.48
CA PRO A 136 -5.39 -4.69 27.11
C PRO A 136 -6.88 -4.86 27.39
N THR A 137 -7.61 -5.35 26.41
CA THR A 137 -9.04 -5.69 26.54
C THR A 137 -9.30 -7.11 26.02
N MET A 138 -10.36 -7.72 26.53
CA MET A 138 -10.88 -9.01 26.08
C MET A 138 -12.40 -8.94 26.12
N ASN A 139 -13.07 -9.26 25.00
CA ASN A 139 -14.52 -9.07 24.83
C ASN A 139 -14.95 -7.64 25.19
N PHE A 140 -14.27 -6.63 24.66
CA PHE A 140 -14.50 -5.19 24.91
C PHE A 140 -14.41 -4.73 26.37
N ASN A 141 -13.89 -5.57 27.28
CA ASN A 141 -13.72 -5.21 28.68
C ASN A 141 -12.22 -5.17 29.04
N PRO A 142 -11.76 -4.23 29.89
CA PRO A 142 -10.38 -4.23 30.37
C PRO A 142 -10.00 -5.57 31.01
N VAL A 143 -8.82 -6.08 30.65
CA VAL A 143 -8.29 -7.32 31.25
C VAL A 143 -7.97 -7.08 32.72
N LYS A 144 -8.52 -7.93 33.60
CA LYS A 144 -8.22 -7.88 35.04
C LYS A 144 -6.80 -8.36 35.29
N ASP A 145 -6.14 -7.76 36.29
CA ASP A 145 -4.79 -8.13 36.72
C ASP A 145 -3.68 -7.91 35.67
N ALA A 146 -3.98 -7.17 34.59
CA ALA A 146 -2.98 -6.76 33.63
C ALA A 146 -1.92 -5.85 34.28
N PRO A 147 -0.62 -5.96 33.88
CA PRO A 147 0.43 -5.10 34.41
C PRO A 147 0.13 -3.61 34.22
N GLU A 148 0.40 -2.80 35.25
CA GLU A 148 0.39 -1.35 35.09
C GLU A 148 1.60 -0.92 34.25
N GLY A 149 1.34 -0.24 33.12
CA GLY A 149 2.39 0.23 32.21
C GLY A 149 2.92 -0.89 31.31
N LEU A 150 2.18 -1.19 30.25
CA LEU A 150 2.66 -2.09 29.20
C LEU A 150 3.85 -1.48 28.46
N THR A 151 4.84 -2.32 28.19
CA THR A 151 6.04 -2.00 27.42
C THR A 151 6.37 -3.18 26.50
N LEU A 152 7.37 -2.99 25.63
CA LEU A 152 7.85 -4.10 24.80
C LEU A 152 8.54 -5.22 25.60
N ASP A 153 8.91 -4.95 26.86
CA ASP A 153 9.58 -5.92 27.73
C ASP A 153 8.63 -6.79 28.55
N ASN A 154 7.34 -6.45 28.66
CA ASN A 154 6.37 -7.22 29.45
C ASN A 154 5.09 -7.60 28.68
N LEU A 155 5.01 -7.30 27.38
CA LEU A 155 3.79 -7.51 26.61
C LEU A 155 3.33 -8.98 26.57
N ASN A 156 4.27 -9.93 26.59
CA ASN A 156 3.95 -11.36 26.61
C ASN A 156 3.38 -11.85 27.96
N ASP A 157 3.48 -11.07 29.04
CA ASP A 157 2.84 -11.42 30.31
C ASP A 157 1.31 -11.50 30.16
N LEU A 158 0.76 -10.80 29.16
CA LEU A 158 -0.65 -10.88 28.79
C LEU A 158 -1.04 -12.28 28.28
N ASN A 159 -0.10 -13.10 27.84
CA ASN A 159 -0.41 -14.44 27.34
C ASN A 159 -1.05 -15.31 28.41
N ASP A 160 -0.60 -15.19 29.67
CA ASP A 160 -1.16 -15.92 30.82
C ASP A 160 -2.58 -15.43 31.22
N LEU A 161 -3.01 -14.27 30.73
CA LEU A 161 -4.30 -13.64 31.06
C LEU A 161 -5.38 -13.86 29.99
N GLY A 162 -5.00 -14.29 28.79
CA GLY A 162 -5.94 -14.46 27.68
C GLY A 162 -5.30 -14.69 26.31
N GLY A 163 -3.97 -14.55 26.16
CA GLY A 163 -3.27 -14.93 24.93
C GLY A 163 -3.80 -14.24 23.68
N ASP A 164 -4.13 -15.06 22.69
CA ASP A 164 -4.68 -14.66 21.38
C ASP A 164 -6.01 -13.89 21.44
N SER A 165 -6.71 -13.95 22.57
CA SER A 165 -8.00 -13.30 22.80
C SER A 165 -7.88 -11.88 23.37
N ILE A 166 -6.64 -11.39 23.55
CA ILE A 166 -6.36 -10.04 24.04
C ILE A 166 -6.14 -9.07 22.87
N TYR A 167 -6.72 -7.89 23.01
CA TYR A 167 -6.65 -6.79 22.06
C TYR A 167 -5.98 -5.59 22.72
N LEU A 168 -4.94 -5.03 22.07
CA LEU A 168 -4.32 -3.77 22.48
C LEU A 168 -5.19 -2.60 22.00
N THR A 169 -6.22 -2.30 22.78
CA THR A 169 -7.22 -1.30 22.45
C THR A 169 -6.72 0.11 22.74
N SER A 170 -6.96 1.04 21.82
CA SER A 170 -6.57 2.44 22.00
C SER A 170 -7.14 3.05 23.28
N THR A 171 -6.33 3.88 23.94
CA THR A 171 -6.76 4.72 25.06
C THR A 171 -7.65 5.89 24.64
N THR A 172 -7.79 6.12 23.33
CA THR A 172 -8.58 7.21 22.74
C THR A 172 -9.45 6.71 21.61
N LEU A 173 -10.57 7.38 21.35
CA LEU A 173 -11.48 6.96 20.29
C LEU A 173 -10.84 7.17 18.90
N LEU A 174 -10.64 6.09 18.15
CA LEU A 174 -9.94 6.12 16.85
C LEU A 174 -10.69 6.94 15.79
N THR A 175 -12.00 7.08 15.90
CA THR A 175 -12.81 7.90 14.97
C THR A 175 -12.45 9.40 15.03
N ASN A 176 -11.75 9.83 16.08
CA ASN A 176 -11.21 11.18 16.19
C ASN A 176 -9.83 11.36 15.56
N LEU A 177 -9.21 10.30 15.02
CA LEU A 177 -7.88 10.28 14.42
C LEU A 177 -6.81 10.98 15.30
N PRO A 178 -6.52 10.44 16.49
CA PRO A 178 -5.54 11.03 17.40
C PRO A 178 -4.16 11.13 16.75
N ASN A 179 -3.40 12.18 17.11
CA ASN A 179 -2.15 12.52 16.42
C ASN A 179 -1.10 11.39 16.38
N TYR A 180 -1.09 10.49 17.37
CA TYR A 180 -0.10 9.41 17.44
C TYR A 180 -0.29 8.35 16.33
N LEU A 181 -1.44 8.32 15.66
CA LEU A 181 -1.68 7.42 14.52
C LEU A 181 -0.83 7.76 13.30
N HIS A 182 -0.41 9.02 13.15
CA HIS A 182 0.34 9.49 11.97
C HIS A 182 1.79 8.98 11.91
N GLY A 183 2.28 8.35 12.98
CA GLY A 183 3.63 7.81 13.03
C GLY A 183 4.73 8.85 12.81
N GLN A 184 5.88 8.41 12.29
CA GLN A 184 7.05 9.25 12.09
C GLN A 184 7.45 9.29 10.63
N LYS A 185 7.34 10.47 10.01
CA LYS A 185 7.78 10.66 8.63
C LYS A 185 9.29 10.45 8.50
N PRO A 186 9.78 9.70 7.50
CA PRO A 186 11.20 9.57 7.23
C PRO A 186 11.85 10.91 6.89
N ASP A 187 13.02 11.21 7.46
CA ASP A 187 13.79 12.40 7.10
C ASP A 187 14.37 12.28 5.69
N LYS A 188 14.32 13.38 4.92
CA LYS A 188 14.71 13.38 3.50
C LYS A 188 16.20 13.17 3.26
N LYS A 189 17.05 13.39 4.27
CA LYS A 189 18.51 13.29 4.15
C LYS A 189 19.05 12.05 4.83
N THR A 190 18.47 11.62 5.94
CA THR A 190 18.91 10.42 6.68
C THR A 190 18.13 9.18 6.24
N LEU A 191 16.92 9.35 5.69
CA LEU A 191 15.93 8.32 5.37
C LEU A 191 15.44 7.54 6.60
N GLN A 192 15.77 8.00 7.82
CA GLN A 192 15.38 7.37 9.07
C GLN A 192 14.01 7.88 9.52
N THR A 193 13.26 7.05 10.25
CA THR A 193 12.21 7.55 11.13
C THR A 193 12.85 7.96 12.45
N GLU A 194 13.30 9.22 12.52
CA GLU A 194 14.04 9.74 13.68
C GLU A 194 13.22 9.63 14.97
N ASN A 195 13.81 9.12 16.05
CA ASN A 195 13.17 8.87 17.34
C ASN A 195 12.03 7.84 17.32
N ALA A 196 11.97 6.99 16.30
CA ALA A 196 11.04 5.86 16.23
C ALA A 196 11.79 4.59 15.84
N VAL A 197 11.49 3.48 16.52
CA VAL A 197 11.87 2.13 16.08
C VAL A 197 10.64 1.49 15.44
N SER A 198 10.64 1.46 14.12
CA SER A 198 9.48 1.15 13.26
C SER A 198 9.67 -0.12 12.42
N CYS A 199 10.77 -0.83 12.64
CA CYS A 199 11.11 -2.02 11.89
C CYS A 199 11.66 -3.12 12.81
N VAL A 200 11.35 -4.37 12.46
CA VAL A 200 11.94 -5.58 13.03
C VAL A 200 12.67 -6.30 11.91
N ILE A 201 13.98 -6.48 12.08
CA ILE A 201 14.80 -7.29 11.17
C ILE A 201 15.07 -8.63 11.84
N ALA A 202 14.44 -9.69 11.34
CA ALA A 202 14.55 -11.04 11.88
C ALA A 202 15.19 -11.99 10.86
N LEU A 203 16.25 -12.69 11.25
CA LEU A 203 16.99 -13.61 10.39
C LEU A 203 16.68 -15.07 10.72
N ALA A 204 15.97 -15.75 9.82
CA ALA A 204 15.70 -17.17 9.93
C ALA A 204 16.77 -17.96 9.15
N ASN A 205 17.72 -18.54 9.89
CA ASN A 205 18.74 -19.43 9.32
C ASN A 205 18.12 -20.79 8.99
N LYS A 206 18.48 -21.33 7.83
CA LYS A 206 18.03 -22.63 7.34
C LYS A 206 19.21 -23.49 6.92
N GLU A 207 18.92 -24.71 6.51
CA GLU A 207 19.90 -25.64 5.98
C GLU A 207 20.49 -25.16 4.63
N ASP A 208 21.58 -25.79 4.18
CA ASP A 208 22.21 -25.55 2.87
C ASP A 208 22.62 -24.10 2.57
N GLY A 209 22.94 -23.34 3.62
CA GLY A 209 23.38 -21.95 3.52
C GLY A 209 22.27 -20.97 3.13
N ILE A 210 21.01 -21.37 3.32
CA ILE A 210 19.86 -20.49 3.12
C ILE A 210 19.64 -19.64 4.37
N LEU A 211 19.42 -18.35 4.16
CA LEU A 211 18.98 -17.41 5.20
C LEU A 211 17.83 -16.58 4.64
N ASP A 212 16.71 -16.55 5.35
CA ASP A 212 15.61 -15.62 5.05
C ASP A 212 15.68 -14.43 6.00
N ALA A 213 15.86 -13.23 5.45
CA ALA A 213 15.84 -11.98 6.21
C ALA A 213 14.48 -11.32 6.05
N PHE A 214 13.75 -11.17 7.14
CA PHE A 214 12.47 -10.47 7.20
C PHE A 214 12.72 -9.03 7.63
N TYR A 215 12.18 -8.08 6.87
CA TYR A 215 12.16 -6.66 7.16
C TYR A 215 10.70 -6.29 7.42
N ILE A 216 10.31 -6.34 8.69
CA ILE A 216 8.91 -6.24 9.13
C ILE A 216 8.67 -4.81 9.61
N TYR A 217 7.78 -4.10 8.93
CA TYR A 217 7.45 -2.71 9.14
C TYR A 217 6.24 -2.60 10.06
N PHE A 218 6.29 -1.61 10.95
CA PHE A 218 5.20 -1.32 11.86
C PHE A 218 4.58 0.05 11.57
N TYR A 219 3.25 0.08 11.48
CA TYR A 219 2.45 1.29 11.42
C TYR A 219 1.43 1.25 12.56
N THR A 220 1.19 2.37 13.22
CA THR A 220 0.22 2.42 14.33
C THR A 220 -1.22 2.30 13.83
N PHE A 221 -1.50 2.67 12.58
CA PHE A 221 -2.85 2.71 12.05
C PHE A 221 -2.87 2.32 10.59
N ASN A 222 -3.83 1.49 10.21
CA ASN A 222 -4.16 1.15 8.83
C ASN A 222 -5.41 1.93 8.41
N ASP A 223 -5.28 2.84 7.43
CA ASP A 223 -6.43 3.48 6.75
C ASP A 223 -6.82 2.61 5.56
N GLY A 224 -7.75 1.69 5.81
CA GLY A 224 -8.11 0.65 4.85
C GLY A 224 -8.69 1.21 3.54
N PRO A 225 -8.70 0.37 2.49
CA PRO A 225 -9.08 0.81 1.16
C PRO A 225 -10.56 1.18 1.07
N ARG A 226 -10.92 1.82 -0.04
CA ARG A 226 -12.30 2.28 -0.29
C ARG A 226 -12.92 1.50 -1.44
N ALA A 227 -14.05 0.87 -1.19
CA ALA A 227 -14.87 0.16 -2.17
C ALA A 227 -16.15 0.98 -2.46
N LEU A 228 -16.30 1.48 -3.68
CA LEU A 228 -17.44 2.33 -4.09
C LEU A 228 -17.73 3.51 -3.14
N GLY A 229 -16.68 4.06 -2.50
CA GLY A 229 -16.79 5.17 -1.55
C GLY A 229 -16.98 4.76 -0.08
N HIS A 230 -17.19 3.47 0.20
CA HIS A 230 -17.21 2.92 1.55
C HIS A 230 -15.81 2.50 1.97
N GLN A 231 -15.37 2.95 3.13
CA GLN A 231 -14.08 2.54 3.68
C GLN A 231 -14.23 1.22 4.45
N VAL A 232 -13.29 0.30 4.25
CA VAL A 232 -13.29 -1.04 4.85
C VAL A 232 -11.89 -1.37 5.41
N GLY A 233 -11.83 -2.10 6.52
CA GLY A 233 -10.58 -2.64 7.05
C GLY A 233 -9.67 -1.64 7.76
N ASN A 234 -10.20 -0.58 8.37
CA ASN A 234 -9.41 0.25 9.28
C ASN A 234 -9.10 -0.56 10.55
N HIS A 235 -7.85 -0.53 11.00
CA HIS A 235 -7.49 -1.14 12.26
C HIS A 235 -6.32 -0.42 12.93
N LEU A 236 -6.29 -0.49 14.25
CA LEU A 236 -5.12 -0.09 15.03
C LEU A 236 -4.05 -1.17 14.90
N GLY A 237 -2.80 -0.72 14.77
CA GLY A 237 -1.60 -1.51 14.52
C GLY A 237 -1.62 -2.19 13.16
N ASP A 238 -0.46 -2.24 12.52
CA ASP A 238 -0.33 -2.84 11.21
C ASP A 238 1.10 -3.34 11.02
N TRP A 239 1.20 -4.58 10.53
CA TRP A 239 2.46 -5.31 10.37
C TRP A 239 2.60 -5.76 8.93
N GLU A 240 3.44 -5.06 8.19
CA GLU A 240 3.74 -5.34 6.80
C GLU A 240 5.20 -5.79 6.66
N HIS A 241 5.61 -6.44 5.57
CA HIS A 241 7.00 -6.85 5.43
C HIS A 241 7.48 -7.11 4.00
N ASN A 242 8.80 -6.98 3.85
CA ASN A 242 9.52 -7.70 2.82
C ASN A 242 10.28 -8.88 3.42
N MET A 243 10.51 -9.92 2.63
CA MET A 243 11.47 -10.98 2.98
C MET A 243 12.43 -11.19 1.82
N ILE A 244 13.73 -11.25 2.10
CA ILE A 244 14.76 -11.58 1.10
C ILE A 244 15.37 -12.93 1.46
N ARG A 245 15.34 -13.86 0.51
CA ARG A 245 16.03 -15.14 0.61
C ARG A 245 17.45 -15.00 0.10
N PHE A 246 18.42 -15.38 0.92
CA PHE A 246 19.83 -15.47 0.58
C PHE A 246 20.25 -16.92 0.45
N LYS A 247 21.25 -17.16 -0.43
CA LYS A 247 22.00 -18.41 -0.49
C LYS A 247 23.49 -18.09 -0.41
N ASN A 248 24.14 -18.52 0.67
CA ASN A 248 25.54 -18.23 0.94
C ASN A 248 25.89 -16.72 0.87
N GLY A 249 24.97 -15.87 1.33
CA GLY A 249 25.12 -14.42 1.34
C GLY A 249 24.71 -13.68 0.06
N GLU A 250 24.34 -14.40 -1.01
CA GLU A 250 23.86 -13.80 -2.25
C GLU A 250 22.32 -13.80 -2.30
N PRO A 251 21.65 -12.66 -2.56
CA PRO A 251 20.20 -12.59 -2.60
C PRO A 251 19.64 -13.32 -3.82
N GLN A 252 18.62 -14.14 -3.63
CA GLN A 252 18.02 -15.00 -4.64
C GLN A 252 16.62 -14.51 -5.06
N ALA A 253 15.81 -14.14 -4.08
CA ALA A 253 14.41 -13.75 -4.28
C ALA A 253 13.96 -12.79 -3.18
N ILE A 254 12.90 -12.04 -3.48
CA ILE A 254 12.25 -11.12 -2.56
C ILE A 254 10.73 -11.34 -2.57
N TRP A 255 10.13 -11.28 -1.39
CA TRP A 255 8.70 -11.27 -1.13
C TRP A 255 8.24 -9.86 -0.78
N TYR A 256 7.08 -9.46 -1.28
CA TYR A 256 6.35 -8.25 -0.88
C TYR A 256 4.99 -8.68 -0.32
N SER A 257 4.71 -8.39 0.95
CA SER A 257 3.40 -8.67 1.56
C SER A 257 2.33 -7.72 1.03
N GLN A 258 1.12 -8.23 0.84
CA GLN A 258 -0.03 -7.47 0.34
C GLN A 258 -1.26 -7.93 1.13
N HIS A 259 -1.58 -7.25 2.23
CA HIS A 259 -2.58 -7.73 3.20
C HIS A 259 -2.21 -9.13 3.71
N GLU A 260 -3.15 -10.09 3.69
CA GLU A 260 -2.89 -11.50 4.01
C GLU A 260 -2.15 -12.28 2.89
N TYR A 261 -1.88 -11.61 1.77
CA TYR A 261 -1.34 -12.14 0.51
C TYR A 261 0.08 -11.62 0.24
N GLY A 262 0.53 -11.74 -1.01
CA GLY A 262 1.75 -11.11 -1.48
C GLY A 262 2.30 -11.74 -2.75
N ALA A 263 3.41 -11.20 -3.22
CA ALA A 263 4.06 -11.64 -4.45
C ALA A 263 5.56 -11.86 -4.26
N ALA A 264 6.07 -12.94 -4.86
CA ALA A 264 7.49 -13.25 -4.91
C ALA A 264 8.10 -12.94 -6.27
N PHE A 265 9.32 -12.40 -6.28
CA PHE A 265 10.10 -12.12 -7.47
C PHE A 265 11.52 -12.64 -7.30
N THR A 266 12.19 -13.01 -8.39
CA THR A 266 13.64 -13.20 -8.34
C THR A 266 14.28 -11.86 -7.97
N TYR A 267 15.39 -11.91 -7.25
CA TYR A 267 16.02 -10.68 -6.78
C TYR A 267 16.41 -9.78 -7.95
N ASP A 268 16.84 -10.37 -9.07
CA ASP A 268 17.24 -9.63 -10.28
C ASP A 268 16.07 -8.94 -10.98
N ALA A 269 14.85 -9.49 -10.90
CA ALA A 269 13.67 -8.96 -11.58
C ALA A 269 13.25 -7.56 -11.12
N VAL A 270 13.47 -7.23 -9.84
CA VAL A 270 12.91 -6.02 -9.23
C VAL A 270 13.81 -4.80 -9.42
N ASN A 271 13.19 -3.62 -9.41
CA ASN A 271 13.91 -2.35 -9.46
C ASN A 271 14.74 -2.12 -8.18
N LYS A 272 15.89 -1.45 -8.33
CA LYS A 272 16.85 -1.23 -7.22
C LYS A 272 17.43 0.18 -7.25
N ILE A 273 17.76 0.72 -6.07
CA ILE A 273 18.69 1.86 -5.93
C ILE A 273 20.04 1.30 -5.49
N GLY A 274 21.00 1.29 -6.42
CA GLY A 274 22.26 0.57 -6.20
C GLY A 274 22.00 -0.93 -6.07
N LYS A 275 22.30 -1.51 -4.90
CA LYS A 275 22.07 -2.94 -4.61
C LYS A 275 20.72 -3.22 -3.95
N ARG A 276 20.01 -2.20 -3.47
CA ARG A 276 18.84 -2.34 -2.59
C ARG A 276 17.55 -2.36 -3.39
N PRO A 277 16.68 -3.37 -3.23
CA PRO A 277 15.41 -3.44 -3.94
C PRO A 277 14.45 -2.37 -3.42
N ILE A 278 13.53 -1.96 -4.28
CA ILE A 278 12.55 -0.91 -3.98
C ILE A 278 11.19 -1.56 -3.74
N GLY A 279 10.60 -1.31 -2.58
CA GLY A 279 9.19 -1.53 -2.30
C GLY A 279 8.39 -0.23 -2.36
N PHE A 280 7.12 -0.35 -2.72
CA PHE A 280 6.15 0.73 -2.69
C PHE A 280 5.08 0.38 -1.67
N SER A 281 5.02 1.12 -0.57
CA SER A 281 3.99 0.98 0.45
C SER A 281 2.73 1.70 -0.04
N ALA A 282 1.60 1.00 -0.04
CA ALA A 282 0.32 1.53 -0.44
C ALA A 282 -0.20 2.56 0.58
N LYS A 283 -0.91 3.57 0.07
CA LYS A 283 -1.51 4.63 0.87
C LYS A 283 -2.49 4.02 1.88
N GLY A 284 -2.20 4.17 3.17
CA GLY A 284 -3.08 3.78 4.27
C GLY A 284 -3.12 2.29 4.58
N SER A 285 -3.17 1.41 3.57
CA SER A 285 -3.15 -0.05 3.76
C SER A 285 -1.75 -0.63 3.96
N HIS A 286 -0.71 0.14 3.61
CA HIS A 286 0.71 -0.19 3.70
C HIS A 286 1.19 -1.49 3.04
N ALA A 287 0.32 -2.16 2.29
CA ALA A 287 0.67 -3.28 1.44
C ALA A 287 1.84 -2.91 0.52
N ASN A 288 2.77 -3.84 0.34
CA ASN A 288 4.02 -3.61 -0.36
C ASN A 288 3.96 -4.15 -1.80
N TYR A 289 4.38 -3.31 -2.73
CA TYR A 289 4.38 -3.63 -4.15
C TYR A 289 5.75 -3.42 -4.77
N ALA A 290 6.09 -4.22 -5.79
CA ALA A 290 7.35 -4.10 -6.52
C ALA A 290 7.33 -2.96 -7.57
N VAL A 291 6.14 -2.45 -7.90
CA VAL A 291 5.92 -1.33 -8.82
C VAL A 291 4.96 -0.31 -8.23
N SER A 292 5.12 0.96 -8.62
CA SER A 292 4.18 2.02 -8.28
C SER A 292 2.96 2.00 -9.20
N GLY A 293 1.82 2.46 -8.70
CA GLY A 293 0.58 2.59 -9.45
C GLY A 293 -0.64 2.15 -8.64
N ALA A 294 -1.74 1.95 -9.37
CA ALA A 294 -2.95 1.34 -8.85
C ALA A 294 -2.84 -0.19 -8.97
N HIS A 295 -3.12 -0.89 -7.88
CA HIS A 295 -3.10 -2.36 -7.81
C HIS A 295 -4.51 -2.84 -7.46
N ASP A 296 -5.12 -3.63 -8.34
CA ASP A 296 -6.48 -4.13 -8.18
C ASP A 296 -6.50 -5.28 -7.16
N LEU A 297 -7.24 -5.12 -6.07
CA LEU A 297 -7.28 -6.15 -5.01
C LEU A 297 -7.94 -7.44 -5.48
N HIS A 298 -8.71 -7.41 -6.57
CA HIS A 298 -9.23 -8.64 -7.20
C HIS A 298 -8.11 -9.60 -7.63
N GLU A 299 -6.92 -9.10 -7.96
CA GLU A 299 -5.78 -9.97 -8.30
C GLU A 299 -5.26 -10.78 -7.11
N LEU A 300 -5.63 -10.39 -5.89
CA LEU A 300 -5.28 -11.08 -4.64
C LEU A 300 -6.37 -12.06 -4.22
N ASP A 301 -7.62 -11.69 -4.44
CA ASP A 301 -8.80 -12.44 -4.00
C ASP A 301 -9.95 -12.33 -5.02
N ASP A 302 -10.32 -13.46 -5.63
CA ASP A 302 -11.40 -13.56 -6.62
C ASP A 302 -12.78 -13.21 -6.04
N GLU A 303 -12.94 -13.19 -4.70
CA GLU A 303 -14.18 -12.78 -4.03
C GLU A 303 -14.40 -11.25 -4.11
N ILE A 304 -13.32 -10.46 -4.23
CA ILE A 304 -13.40 -9.01 -4.42
C ILE A 304 -13.74 -8.74 -5.89
N PRO A 305 -14.82 -8.06 -6.25
CA PRO A 305 -15.12 -7.82 -7.66
C PRO A 305 -14.04 -6.96 -8.34
N ALA A 306 -13.66 -7.36 -9.54
CA ALA A 306 -12.67 -6.66 -10.37
C ALA A 306 -12.96 -5.16 -10.51
N HIS A 307 -11.92 -4.36 -10.41
CA HIS A 307 -11.91 -2.92 -10.66
C HIS A 307 -12.75 -2.08 -9.68
N ILE A 308 -13.04 -2.59 -8.48
CA ILE A 308 -13.80 -1.86 -7.46
C ILE A 308 -12.90 -1.30 -6.36
N VAL A 309 -11.85 -2.03 -5.98
CA VAL A 309 -10.99 -1.69 -4.84
C VAL A 309 -9.54 -1.72 -5.32
N PHE A 310 -8.79 -0.66 -5.01
CA PHE A 310 -7.41 -0.54 -5.40
C PHE A 310 -6.54 -0.05 -4.25
N ASP A 311 -5.36 -0.64 -4.14
CA ASP A 311 -4.25 -0.02 -3.45
C ASP A 311 -3.59 0.99 -4.38
N GLN A 312 -3.19 2.12 -3.81
CA GLN A 312 -2.50 3.19 -4.53
C GLN A 312 -1.09 3.37 -3.99
N THR A 313 -0.12 3.35 -4.89
CA THR A 313 1.29 3.50 -4.55
C THR A 313 1.97 4.52 -5.45
N SER A 314 2.95 5.26 -4.90
CA SER A 314 3.70 6.26 -5.65
C SER A 314 5.10 6.50 -5.06
N GLN A 315 5.93 7.24 -5.78
CA GLN A 315 7.25 7.68 -5.30
C GLN A 315 7.13 8.90 -4.37
N GLY A 316 6.67 8.68 -3.14
CA GLY A 316 6.65 9.67 -2.08
C GLY A 316 7.95 9.73 -1.27
N PRO A 317 7.89 9.94 0.05
CA PRO A 317 9.07 9.86 0.92
C PRO A 317 9.78 8.52 0.79
N LEU A 318 11.10 8.55 0.56
CA LEU A 318 11.93 7.35 0.60
C LEU A 318 12.33 7.05 2.05
N TRP A 319 12.21 5.79 2.45
CA TRP A 319 12.51 5.28 3.78
C TRP A 319 13.58 4.19 3.72
N ASP A 320 14.50 4.22 4.69
CA ASP A 320 15.44 3.15 4.97
C ASP A 320 15.06 2.46 6.29
N PRO A 321 14.34 1.32 6.25
CA PRO A 321 13.88 0.62 7.45
C PRO A 321 15.01 0.15 8.35
N THR A 322 16.20 -0.12 7.80
CA THR A 322 17.33 -0.62 8.60
C THR A 322 17.77 0.41 9.63
N LEU A 323 17.62 1.68 9.34
CA LEU A 323 18.17 2.71 10.22
C LEU A 323 17.33 2.97 11.48
N SER A 324 16.15 2.35 11.57
CA SER A 324 15.18 2.49 12.66
C SER A 324 14.60 1.13 13.05
N ALA A 325 15.48 0.13 13.24
CA ALA A 325 15.08 -1.26 13.47
C ALA A 325 15.63 -1.87 14.77
N TYR A 326 14.88 -2.84 15.29
CA TYR A 326 15.43 -3.87 16.16
C TYR A 326 15.91 -5.07 15.33
N TYR A 327 16.95 -5.75 15.80
CA TYR A 327 17.67 -6.78 15.06
C TYR A 327 17.71 -8.09 15.81
N TYR A 328 17.32 -9.17 15.15
CA TYR A 328 17.25 -10.50 15.76
C TYR A 328 17.72 -11.59 14.81
N THR A 329 18.27 -12.64 15.37
CA THR A 329 18.22 -13.97 14.76
C THR A 329 16.99 -14.71 15.28
N TYR A 330 16.45 -15.60 14.45
CA TYR A 330 15.31 -16.44 14.80
C TYR A 330 15.67 -17.90 14.53
N SER A 331 15.40 -18.75 15.51
CA SER A 331 15.55 -20.19 15.43
C SER A 331 14.17 -20.83 15.35
N SER A 332 13.85 -21.42 14.19
CA SER A 332 12.57 -22.11 13.96
C SER A 332 12.44 -23.42 14.74
N THR A 333 13.54 -24.04 15.17
CA THR A 333 13.51 -25.31 15.92
C THR A 333 12.88 -25.16 17.31
N ASN A 334 13.05 -24.00 17.94
CA ASN A 334 12.57 -23.71 19.29
C ASN A 334 11.77 -22.41 19.35
N ASN A 335 11.37 -21.86 18.20
CA ASN A 335 10.64 -20.60 18.05
C ASN A 335 11.26 -19.46 18.87
N LYS A 336 12.58 -19.29 18.82
CA LYS A 336 13.31 -18.38 19.70
C LYS A 336 13.97 -17.25 18.92
N PHE A 337 13.70 -16.02 19.34
CA PHE A 337 14.44 -14.82 18.96
C PHE A 337 15.66 -14.61 19.86
N GLU A 338 16.78 -14.24 19.25
CA GLU A 338 17.97 -13.75 19.96
C GLU A 338 18.30 -12.34 19.44
N PRO A 339 18.33 -11.33 20.32
CA PRO A 339 18.60 -9.96 19.90
C PRO A 339 20.07 -9.80 19.55
N ALA A 340 20.36 -8.94 18.58
CA ALA A 340 21.73 -8.58 18.23
C ALA A 340 22.45 -7.78 19.33
N ASN A 341 21.69 -7.19 20.27
CA ASN A 341 22.19 -6.34 21.35
C ASN A 341 21.35 -6.60 22.62
N ASP A 342 21.99 -6.70 23.79
CA ASP A 342 21.34 -7.02 25.08
C ASP A 342 20.27 -6.02 25.55
N LYS A 343 20.21 -4.82 24.96
CA LYS A 343 19.22 -3.77 25.29
C LYS A 343 17.97 -3.81 24.42
N THR A 344 17.92 -4.73 23.46
CA THR A 344 16.81 -4.85 22.52
C THR A 344 15.70 -5.64 23.22
N PRO A 345 14.47 -5.10 23.34
CA PRO A 345 13.36 -5.85 23.93
C PRO A 345 13.09 -7.09 23.08
N VAL A 346 12.70 -8.20 23.71
CA VAL A 346 12.41 -9.47 22.98
C VAL A 346 10.98 -9.92 23.23
N ASN A 347 10.45 -9.62 24.42
CA ASN A 347 9.22 -10.19 24.95
C ASN A 347 7.99 -9.87 24.10
N TYR A 348 7.88 -8.66 23.54
CA TYR A 348 6.78 -8.30 22.64
C TYR A 348 6.66 -9.19 21.38
N LEU A 349 7.75 -9.81 20.93
CA LEU A 349 7.72 -10.72 19.77
C LEU A 349 6.90 -11.99 20.06
N TYR A 350 6.71 -12.32 21.34
CA TYR A 350 5.94 -13.48 21.80
C TYR A 350 4.53 -13.14 22.26
N PHE A 351 4.09 -11.87 22.18
CA PHE A 351 2.71 -11.53 22.49
C PHE A 351 1.77 -12.21 21.47
N GLU A 352 0.82 -12.99 21.97
CA GLU A 352 -0.06 -13.83 21.15
C GLU A 352 -1.31 -13.08 20.63
N GLY A 353 -1.68 -11.99 21.29
CA GLY A 353 -2.87 -11.22 20.99
C GLY A 353 -2.74 -10.28 19.79
N GLN A 354 -3.76 -9.43 19.64
CA GLN A 354 -3.91 -8.49 18.55
C GLN A 354 -3.29 -7.12 18.88
N TRP A 355 -2.52 -6.57 17.95
CA TRP A 355 -1.91 -5.24 18.02
C TRP A 355 -2.90 -4.12 17.70
N GLY A 356 -4.14 -4.24 18.15
CA GLY A 356 -5.16 -3.23 17.96
C GLY A 356 -6.46 -3.56 18.67
N ASP A 357 -7.43 -2.65 18.51
CA ASP A 357 -8.79 -2.81 18.98
C ASP A 357 -9.42 -4.11 18.44
N GLN A 358 -10.39 -4.64 19.19
CA GLN A 358 -11.30 -5.66 18.66
C GLN A 358 -12.24 -5.02 17.64
N GLU A 359 -12.56 -5.75 16.56
CA GLU A 359 -13.55 -5.33 15.56
C GLU A 359 -14.79 -4.73 16.23
N TYR A 360 -15.19 -3.53 15.79
CA TYR A 360 -16.30 -2.83 16.43
C TYR A 360 -17.61 -3.55 16.12
N LEU A 361 -18.47 -3.66 17.13
CA LEU A 361 -19.80 -4.23 16.98
C LEU A 361 -20.66 -3.41 16.01
N ASP A 362 -21.54 -4.09 15.28
CA ASP A 362 -22.54 -3.46 14.43
C ASP A 362 -23.39 -2.46 15.23
N GLY A 363 -23.64 -1.29 14.62
CA GLY A 363 -24.46 -0.22 15.21
C GLY A 363 -23.73 0.67 16.21
N VAL A 364 -22.45 0.41 16.52
CA VAL A 364 -21.59 1.37 17.23
C VAL A 364 -21.32 2.57 16.31
N GLU A 365 -21.29 3.77 16.90
CA GLU A 365 -21.03 5.00 16.15
C GLU A 365 -19.69 4.93 15.40
N GLY A 366 -19.73 5.20 14.10
CA GLY A 366 -18.56 5.18 13.22
C GLY A 366 -18.23 3.82 12.61
N GLN A 367 -18.90 2.74 13.03
CA GLN A 367 -18.86 1.45 12.34
C GLN A 367 -19.82 1.44 11.15
N GLU A 368 -19.33 0.92 10.03
CA GLU A 368 -20.10 0.75 8.79
C GLU A 368 -19.81 -0.67 8.28
N GLU A 369 -20.81 -1.32 7.68
CA GLU A 369 -20.68 -2.61 7.01
C GLU A 369 -21.02 -2.42 5.54
N PHE A 370 -20.21 -3.04 4.67
CA PHE A 370 -20.40 -3.00 3.24
C PHE A 370 -20.10 -4.38 2.62
N HIS A 371 -21.16 -5.12 2.28
CA HIS A 371 -21.10 -6.43 1.62
C HIS A 371 -20.25 -7.49 2.38
N GLY A 372 -20.38 -7.54 3.69
CA GLY A 372 -19.67 -8.43 4.60
C GLY A 372 -18.35 -7.86 5.13
N PHE A 373 -17.94 -6.67 4.68
CA PHE A 373 -16.71 -6.01 5.12
C PHE A 373 -17.02 -4.87 6.08
N HIS A 374 -16.37 -4.90 7.24
CA HIS A 374 -16.49 -3.85 8.24
C HIS A 374 -15.48 -2.73 8.02
N LYS A 375 -15.88 -1.52 8.39
CA LYS A 375 -15.01 -0.35 8.38
C LYS A 375 -13.91 -0.44 9.42
N TRP A 376 -14.23 -0.83 10.65
CA TRP A 376 -13.28 -1.02 11.73
C TRP A 376 -13.16 -2.49 12.06
N THR A 377 -12.00 -3.08 11.78
CA THR A 377 -11.70 -4.50 12.00
C THR A 377 -10.70 -4.66 13.14
N SER A 378 -10.45 -5.92 13.53
CA SER A 378 -9.43 -6.21 14.53
C SER A 378 -8.03 -5.89 14.04
N GLY A 379 -7.14 -5.44 14.94
CA GLY A 379 -5.71 -5.34 14.64
C GLY A 379 -5.06 -6.71 14.38
N PRO A 380 -3.88 -6.77 13.74
CA PRO A 380 -3.21 -8.02 13.40
C PRO A 380 -2.40 -8.58 14.58
N GLN A 381 -2.03 -9.85 14.49
CA GLN A 381 -1.03 -10.45 15.38
C GLN A 381 0.40 -10.00 15.04
N GLY A 382 1.31 -10.19 16.00
CA GLY A 382 2.68 -9.71 15.94
C GLY A 382 3.64 -10.46 14.98
N PRO A 383 4.93 -10.06 14.96
CA PRO A 383 5.92 -10.56 13.99
C PRO A 383 6.13 -12.07 13.94
N ILE A 384 5.98 -12.80 15.06
CA ILE A 384 6.16 -14.26 15.10
C ILE A 384 5.15 -14.99 14.20
N PHE A 385 3.99 -14.39 13.93
CA PHE A 385 2.94 -14.94 13.07
C PHE A 385 3.19 -14.71 11.58
N LYS A 386 4.30 -14.07 11.17
CA LYS A 386 4.64 -13.84 9.75
C LYS A 386 5.29 -15.05 9.05
N HIS A 387 5.08 -16.25 9.58
CA HIS A 387 5.60 -17.51 9.04
C HIS A 387 7.12 -17.49 8.81
N LEU A 388 7.89 -17.13 9.84
CA LEU A 388 9.35 -16.98 9.75
C LEU A 388 10.08 -18.29 9.39
N ASP A 389 9.43 -19.43 9.63
CA ASP A 389 9.89 -20.78 9.36
C ASP A 389 9.47 -21.33 7.98
N ARG A 390 8.68 -20.56 7.20
CA ARG A 390 8.11 -21.02 5.92
C ARG A 390 9.13 -21.62 4.98
N LYS A 391 8.87 -22.78 4.37
CA LYS A 391 9.84 -23.48 3.51
C LYS A 391 10.25 -22.66 2.28
N ASP A 392 9.27 -22.09 1.59
CA ASP A 392 9.47 -21.37 0.33
C ASP A 392 9.53 -19.85 0.52
N VAL A 393 9.80 -19.10 -0.54
CA VAL A 393 9.80 -17.62 -0.46
C VAL A 393 8.38 -17.10 -0.23
N CYS A 394 7.40 -17.77 -0.83
CA CYS A 394 5.98 -17.48 -0.71
C CYS A 394 5.40 -18.01 0.59
N LEU A 395 4.23 -17.47 0.98
CA LEU A 395 3.43 -18.04 2.06
C LEU A 395 2.94 -19.46 1.71
N PRO A 396 2.75 -20.34 2.70
CA PRO A 396 2.17 -21.66 2.48
C PRO A 396 0.72 -21.51 1.99
N ARG A 397 0.46 -21.84 0.72
CA ARG A 397 -0.88 -21.79 0.11
C ARG A 397 -1.05 -22.89 -0.94
N ASP A 398 -2.29 -23.18 -1.28
CA ASP A 398 -2.64 -24.04 -2.40
C ASP A 398 -2.20 -23.39 -3.72
N GLY A 399 -1.53 -24.15 -4.61
CA GLY A 399 -1.04 -23.65 -5.91
C GLY A 399 0.49 -23.54 -6.04
N GLY A 400 1.25 -23.74 -4.96
CA GLY A 400 2.71 -23.73 -4.97
C GLY A 400 3.33 -22.32 -5.01
N CYS A 401 4.65 -22.23 -4.77
CA CYS A 401 5.33 -20.93 -4.74
C CYS A 401 5.76 -20.49 -6.15
N ILE A 402 5.11 -19.45 -6.67
CA ILE A 402 5.46 -18.82 -7.95
C ILE A 402 6.39 -17.64 -7.69
N ILE A 403 7.62 -17.73 -8.20
CA ILE A 403 8.61 -16.65 -8.14
C ILE A 403 8.71 -16.03 -9.54
N LYS A 404 8.25 -14.79 -9.70
CA LYS A 404 8.22 -14.08 -10.98
C LYS A 404 9.64 -13.64 -11.38
N GLU A 405 10.02 -13.86 -12.64
CA GLU A 405 11.34 -13.47 -13.19
C GLU A 405 11.35 -12.08 -13.84
N SER A 406 10.21 -11.40 -13.87
CA SER A 406 10.03 -10.03 -14.34
C SER A 406 8.93 -9.33 -13.54
N LEU A 407 8.91 -8.00 -13.61
CA LEU A 407 7.84 -7.15 -13.06
C LEU A 407 6.54 -7.29 -13.83
#